data_AF-A0A356IB87-F1
#
_entry.id   AF-A0A356IB87-F1
#
_cell.length_a   1.000
_cell.length_b   1.000
_cell.length_c   1.000
_cell.angle_alpha   90.00
_cell.angle_beta   90.00
_cell.angle_gamma   90.00
#
_symmetry.space_group_name_H-M   'P 1'
#
loop_
_entity.id
_entity.type
_entity.pdbx_description
1 polymer ?
#
loop_
_entity_poly.entity_id
_entity_poly.type
_entity_poly.pdbx_seq_one_letter_code
_entity_poly.pdbx_strand_id
1 'polypeptide(L)'
;LIEVANRECIEIKVVPNLLQFIVLKTGLEDMDGIPIIRVNEVPLHGFNSALKRFVDISLSAIALGVLSAPMALIAIFVKNSSPGPALYKQERMGLDGQSFTVYKFRSMTENAESKTGPIWSRENDPRRTKLGILLRRFHFDELPQLWNVLRGDMSLVGPRPERPYFVEQFKQRIPHYMLRHKVKSGITGWAQVNGWRGNTSVEKRIEFDLYYIENWSVGLDFKILWLTIARGVFHIHAF
;
A
#
# COMPACT_ATOMS: atom_id res chain seq x y z
N LEU A 1 29.14 24.33 28.06
CA LEU A 1 28.16 23.73 29.00
C LEU A 1 28.43 22.24 29.20
N ILE A 2 28.35 21.41 28.16
CA ILE A 2 28.60 19.96 28.26
C ILE A 2 30.04 19.65 28.74
N GLU A 3 31.06 20.31 28.19
CA GLU A 3 32.45 20.14 28.64
C GLU A 3 32.68 20.50 30.11
N VAL A 4 31.93 21.47 30.65
CA VAL A 4 32.04 21.89 32.05
C VAL A 4 31.32 20.88 32.93
N ALA A 5 30.13 20.43 32.53
CA ALA A 5 29.36 19.43 33.25
C ALA A 5 30.05 18.06 33.26
N ASN A 6 30.85 17.69 32.24
CA ASN A 6 31.65 16.46 32.23
C ASN A 6 32.80 16.45 33.24
N ARG A 7 33.21 17.62 33.75
CA ARG A 7 34.23 17.73 34.81
C ARG A 7 33.66 17.49 36.20
N GLU A 8 32.33 17.51 36.30
CA GLU A 8 31.57 17.25 37.51
C GLU A 8 30.81 15.93 37.33
N CYS A 9 30.51 15.19 38.39
CA CYS A 9 29.73 13.93 38.29
C CYS A 9 28.23 14.20 38.07
N ILE A 10 27.87 14.99 37.05
CA ILE A 10 26.51 15.46 36.79
C ILE A 10 25.95 14.77 35.54
N GLU A 11 24.74 14.20 35.66
CA GLU A 11 24.02 13.60 34.53
C GLU A 11 23.50 14.68 33.57
N ILE A 12 23.83 14.55 32.27
CA ILE A 12 23.41 15.49 31.23
C ILE A 12 22.33 14.84 30.36
N LYS A 13 21.14 15.44 30.30
CA LYS A 13 20.05 15.05 29.41
C LYS A 13 19.85 16.11 28.34
N VAL A 14 19.94 15.71 27.08
CA VAL A 14 19.74 16.60 25.93
C VAL A 14 18.40 16.26 25.28
N VAL A 15 17.52 17.27 25.18
CA VAL A 15 16.29 17.16 24.38
C VAL A 15 16.55 17.87 23.05
N PRO A 16 16.84 17.13 21.97
CA PRO A 16 17.07 17.76 20.68
C PRO A 16 15.75 18.32 20.14
N ASN A 17 15.76 19.53 19.58
CA ASN A 17 14.59 20.12 18.91
C ASN A 17 14.37 19.49 17.52
N LEU A 18 14.17 18.18 17.52
CA LEU A 18 13.90 17.36 16.34
C LEU A 18 12.42 17.00 16.21
N LEU A 19 11.60 17.32 17.24
CA LEU A 19 10.16 17.01 17.28
C LEU A 19 9.40 17.54 16.06
N GLN A 20 9.85 18.65 15.46
CA GLN A 20 9.26 19.21 14.24
C GLN A 20 9.55 18.42 12.95
N PHE A 21 10.54 17.52 12.97
CA PHE A 21 10.97 16.71 11.81
C PHE A 21 10.63 15.22 11.93
N ILE A 22 10.25 14.78 13.14
CA ILE A 22 9.92 13.39 13.46
C ILE A 22 8.46 13.15 13.09
N VAL A 23 8.23 12.39 12.03
CA VAL A 23 6.87 11.97 11.64
C VAL A 23 6.67 10.50 11.99
N LEU A 24 7.65 9.63 11.69
CA LEU A 24 7.71 8.25 12.21
C LEU A 24 8.70 8.17 13.37
N LYS A 25 8.72 7.02 14.06
CA LYS A 25 9.61 6.75 15.22
C LYS A 25 11.07 7.10 14.93
N THR A 26 11.77 7.53 15.98
CA THR A 26 13.22 7.77 15.96
C THR A 26 14.00 6.52 16.36
N GLY A 27 15.05 6.21 15.62
CA GLY A 27 16.06 5.22 16.01
C GLY A 27 17.34 5.89 16.51
N LEU A 28 18.01 5.25 17.46
CA LEU A 28 19.41 5.56 17.77
C LEU A 28 20.28 4.47 17.12
N GLU A 29 21.22 4.90 16.31
CA GLU A 29 22.24 4.05 15.70
C GLU A 29 23.61 4.57 16.08
N ASP A 30 24.56 3.67 16.31
CA ASP A 30 25.96 4.02 16.49
C ASP A 30 26.71 3.68 15.19
N MET A 31 27.34 4.67 14.57
CA MET A 31 28.25 4.47 13.44
C MET A 31 29.66 4.87 13.88
N ASP A 32 30.52 3.89 14.12
CA ASP A 32 31.92 4.07 14.53
C ASP A 32 32.10 5.01 15.74
N GLY A 33 31.23 4.88 16.75
CA GLY A 33 31.24 5.70 17.97
C GLY A 33 30.56 7.07 17.82
N ILE A 34 29.95 7.35 16.66
CA ILE A 34 29.14 8.54 16.43
C ILE A 34 27.67 8.17 16.60
N PRO A 35 26.97 8.73 17.59
CA PRO A 35 25.54 8.52 17.76
C PRO A 35 24.76 9.24 16.66
N ILE A 36 24.04 8.48 15.83
CA ILE A 36 23.17 8.97 14.77
C ILE A 36 21.72 8.78 15.20
N ILE A 37 20.94 9.86 15.10
CA ILE A 37 19.48 9.82 15.29
C ILE A 37 18.84 9.61 13.92
N ARG A 38 18.31 8.41 13.67
CA ARG A 38 17.50 8.13 12.49
C ARG A 38 16.13 8.75 12.65
N VAL A 39 15.79 9.69 11.79
CA VAL A 39 14.46 10.29 11.73
C VAL A 39 13.63 9.51 10.70
N ASN A 40 12.39 9.18 11.05
CA ASN A 40 11.46 8.40 10.23
C ASN A 40 11.85 6.91 10.03
N GLU A 41 12.23 6.23 11.11
CA GLU A 41 12.52 4.80 11.09
C GLU A 41 11.22 3.97 10.96
N VAL A 42 11.29 2.89 10.18
CA VAL A 42 10.18 1.95 10.00
C VAL A 42 10.48 0.66 10.76
N PRO A 43 9.53 0.08 11.52
CA PRO A 43 9.71 -1.21 12.22
C PRO A 43 9.96 -2.43 11.30
N LEU A 44 9.89 -2.25 9.97
CA LEU A 44 10.05 -3.26 8.94
C LEU A 44 11.49 -3.36 8.42
N HIS A 45 12.44 -3.46 9.34
CA HIS A 45 13.85 -3.75 9.03
C HIS A 45 14.30 -5.07 9.66
N GLY A 46 15.37 -5.67 9.11
CA GLY A 46 15.92 -6.93 9.59
C GLY A 46 14.92 -8.10 9.60
N PHE A 47 14.83 -8.81 10.73
CA PHE A 47 14.00 -10.01 10.91
C PHE A 47 12.51 -9.77 10.62
N ASN A 48 11.99 -8.60 10.98
CA ASN A 48 10.58 -8.25 10.75
C ASN A 48 10.21 -8.21 9.27
N SER A 49 11.13 -7.71 8.42
CA SER A 49 10.94 -7.69 6.97
C SER A 49 10.94 -9.10 6.38
N ALA A 50 11.84 -9.97 6.86
CA ALA A 50 11.88 -11.38 6.46
C ALA A 50 10.61 -12.13 6.89
N LEU A 51 10.13 -11.91 8.12
CA LEU A 51 8.90 -12.50 8.63
C LEU A 51 7.68 -12.03 7.84
N LYS A 52 7.55 -10.72 7.59
CA LYS A 52 6.50 -10.18 6.72
C LYS A 52 6.52 -10.82 5.34
N ARG A 53 7.70 -10.93 4.74
CA ARG A 53 7.88 -11.53 3.41
C ARG A 53 7.48 -13.00 3.40
N PHE A 54 7.83 -13.76 4.43
CA PHE A 54 7.44 -15.16 4.57
C PHE A 54 5.92 -15.33 4.65
N VAL A 55 5.24 -14.49 5.45
CA VAL A 55 3.78 -14.48 5.54
C VAL A 55 3.14 -14.12 4.20
N ASP A 56 3.64 -13.07 3.53
CA ASP A 56 3.15 -12.63 2.22
C ASP A 56 3.24 -13.75 1.18
N ILE A 57 4.40 -14.42 1.06
CA ILE A 57 4.59 -15.52 0.11
C ILE A 57 3.66 -16.69 0.45
N SER A 58 3.63 -17.11 1.71
CA SER A 58 2.88 -18.30 2.13
C SER A 58 1.38 -18.13 1.87
N LEU A 59 0.81 -17.00 2.30
CA LEU A 59 -0.62 -16.74 2.15
C LEU A 59 -0.99 -16.46 0.68
N SER A 60 -0.16 -15.75 -0.08
CA SER A 60 -0.44 -15.50 -1.51
C SER A 60 -0.31 -16.76 -2.36
N ALA A 61 0.63 -17.67 -2.04
CA ALA A 61 0.76 -18.97 -2.71
C ALA A 61 -0.48 -19.84 -2.48
N ILE A 62 -0.95 -19.94 -1.23
CA ILE A 62 -2.18 -20.67 -0.88
C ILE A 62 -3.38 -20.07 -1.61
N ALA A 63 -3.53 -18.73 -1.55
CA ALA A 63 -4.63 -18.05 -2.21
C ALA A 63 -4.61 -18.27 -3.74
N LEU A 64 -3.45 -18.20 -4.39
CA LEU A 64 -3.33 -18.48 -5.82
C LEU A 64 -3.63 -19.94 -6.16
N GLY A 65 -3.19 -20.90 -5.34
CA GLY A 65 -3.51 -22.32 -5.52
C GLY A 65 -5.03 -22.55 -5.52
N VAL A 66 -5.72 -22.04 -4.50
CA VAL A 66 -7.18 -22.20 -4.32
C VAL A 66 -7.97 -21.39 -5.36
N LEU A 67 -7.54 -20.17 -5.68
CA LEU A 67 -8.28 -19.25 -6.55
C LEU A 67 -7.90 -19.38 -8.03
N SER A 68 -6.93 -20.23 -8.39
CA SER A 68 -6.50 -20.42 -9.78
C SER A 68 -7.65 -20.80 -10.72
N ALA A 69 -8.47 -21.78 -10.35
CA ALA A 69 -9.62 -22.24 -11.13
C ALA A 69 -10.68 -21.13 -11.32
N PRO A 70 -11.19 -20.45 -10.27
CA PRO A 70 -12.14 -19.35 -10.47
C PRO A 70 -11.51 -18.16 -11.21
N MET A 71 -10.22 -17.87 -11.03
CA MET A 71 -9.51 -16.83 -11.80
C MET A 71 -9.47 -17.16 -13.30
N ALA A 72 -9.28 -18.43 -13.68
CA ALA A 72 -9.33 -18.85 -15.07
C ALA A 72 -10.73 -18.65 -15.68
N LEU A 73 -11.79 -18.99 -14.94
CA LEU A 73 -13.18 -18.74 -15.36
C LEU A 73 -13.46 -17.24 -15.53
N ILE A 74 -13.04 -16.41 -14.56
CA ILE A 74 -13.15 -14.96 -14.65
C ILE A 74 -12.43 -14.44 -15.90
N ALA A 75 -11.22 -14.93 -16.20
CA ALA A 75 -10.47 -14.53 -17.38
C ALA A 75 -11.24 -14.81 -18.68
N ILE A 76 -11.91 -15.97 -18.78
CA ILE A 76 -12.76 -16.34 -19.93
C ILE A 76 -13.94 -15.37 -20.05
N PHE A 77 -14.67 -15.12 -18.95
CA PHE A 77 -15.80 -14.18 -18.95
C PHE A 77 -15.36 -12.76 -19.34
N VAL A 78 -14.21 -12.29 -18.83
CA VAL A 78 -13.67 -10.97 -19.17
C VAL A 78 -13.32 -10.88 -20.65
N LYS A 79 -12.72 -11.91 -21.23
CA LYS A 79 -12.39 -11.98 -22.66
C LYS A 79 -13.63 -11.98 -23.54
N ASN A 80 -14.69 -12.67 -23.11
CA ASN A 80 -15.96 -12.72 -23.85
C ASN A 80 -16.83 -11.46 -23.66
N SER A 81 -16.59 -10.67 -22.62
CA SER A 81 -17.37 -9.46 -22.33
C SER A 81 -17.04 -8.25 -23.21
N SER A 82 -15.81 -8.18 -23.74
CA SER A 82 -15.31 -7.07 -24.57
C SER A 82 -14.01 -7.45 -25.30
N PRO A 83 -13.70 -6.83 -26.46
CA PRO A 83 -12.44 -7.09 -27.19
C PRO A 83 -11.19 -6.79 -26.35
N GLY A 84 -10.10 -7.55 -26.57
CA GLY A 84 -8.77 -7.34 -25.97
C GLY A 84 -8.37 -8.37 -24.89
N PRO A 85 -7.25 -8.14 -24.16
CA PRO A 85 -6.73 -9.07 -23.16
C PRO A 85 -7.53 -9.10 -21.85
N ALA A 86 -7.60 -10.27 -21.21
CA ALA A 86 -8.28 -10.44 -19.92
C ALA A 86 -7.57 -9.72 -18.75
N LEU A 87 -6.24 -9.63 -18.82
CA LEU A 87 -5.42 -8.92 -17.83
C LEU A 87 -5.12 -7.51 -18.30
N TYR A 88 -5.33 -6.56 -17.40
CA TYR A 88 -4.92 -5.17 -17.52
C TYR A 88 -3.66 -4.95 -16.69
N LYS A 89 -2.70 -4.21 -17.27
CA LYS A 89 -1.44 -3.84 -16.63
C LYS A 89 -1.44 -2.34 -16.37
N GLN A 90 -0.96 -1.93 -15.20
CA GLN A 90 -0.85 -0.51 -14.86
C GLN A 90 0.38 -0.24 -14.02
N GLU A 91 1.11 0.84 -14.34
CA GLU A 91 2.19 1.29 -13.48
C GLU A 91 1.68 1.94 -12.20
N ARG A 92 2.35 1.60 -11.11
CA ARG A 92 2.09 2.11 -9.77
C ARG A 92 3.40 2.35 -9.05
N MET A 93 3.38 3.24 -8.07
CA MET A 93 4.53 3.53 -7.22
C MET A 93 4.51 2.64 -5.97
N GLY A 94 5.63 2.00 -5.68
CA GLY A 94 5.84 1.03 -4.60
C GLY A 94 6.89 1.49 -3.59
N LEU A 95 7.68 0.53 -3.10
CA LEU A 95 8.74 0.74 -2.11
C LEU A 95 9.80 1.72 -2.65
N ASP A 96 10.26 2.64 -1.79
CA ASP A 96 11.25 3.68 -2.07
C ASP A 96 10.93 4.55 -3.29
N GLY A 97 9.64 4.68 -3.62
CA GLY A 97 9.19 5.45 -4.78
C GLY A 97 9.44 4.77 -6.13
N GLN A 98 9.90 3.52 -6.14
CA GLN A 98 10.13 2.77 -7.38
C GLN A 98 8.80 2.37 -8.02
N SER A 99 8.72 2.48 -9.35
CA SER A 99 7.53 2.08 -10.09
C SER A 99 7.54 0.58 -10.38
N PHE A 100 6.37 -0.04 -10.33
CA PHE A 100 6.16 -1.44 -10.66
C PHE A 100 4.82 -1.62 -11.38
N THR A 101 4.67 -2.74 -12.09
CA THR A 101 3.45 -3.04 -12.84
C THR A 101 2.49 -3.88 -11.99
N VAL A 102 1.30 -3.38 -11.71
CA VAL A 102 0.21 -4.19 -11.13
C VAL A 102 -0.56 -4.94 -12.20
N TYR A 103 -0.99 -6.15 -11.87
CA TYR A 103 -1.90 -6.96 -12.70
C TYR A 103 -3.31 -6.92 -12.14
N LYS A 104 -4.31 -6.69 -13.00
CA LYS A 104 -5.74 -6.75 -12.66
C LYS A 104 -6.51 -7.47 -13.76
N PHE A 105 -7.69 -7.99 -13.45
CA PHE A 105 -8.63 -8.29 -14.54
C PHE A 105 -9.16 -6.99 -15.12
N ARG A 106 -9.34 -6.98 -16.43
CA ARG A 106 -9.92 -5.84 -17.12
C ARG A 106 -11.38 -5.66 -16.71
N SER A 107 -11.66 -4.53 -16.07
CA SER A 107 -13.01 -4.12 -15.66
C SER A 107 -13.54 -2.89 -16.42
N MET A 108 -12.74 -2.32 -17.31
CA MET A 108 -13.10 -1.17 -18.15
C MET A 108 -12.87 -1.50 -19.63
N THR A 109 -13.53 -0.76 -20.53
CA THR A 109 -13.33 -0.89 -21.97
C THR A 109 -11.88 -0.59 -22.35
N GLU A 110 -11.40 -1.23 -23.40
CA GLU A 110 -10.09 -0.91 -23.97
C GLU A 110 -10.05 0.58 -24.34
N ASN A 111 -8.89 1.23 -24.12
CA ASN A 111 -8.71 2.66 -24.36
C ASN A 111 -9.64 3.59 -23.57
N ALA A 112 -10.13 3.15 -22.40
CA ALA A 112 -10.95 3.93 -21.48
C ALA A 112 -10.40 5.34 -21.17
N GLU A 113 -9.08 5.54 -21.20
CA GLU A 113 -8.43 6.82 -20.89
C GLU A 113 -7.89 7.57 -22.12
N SER A 114 -8.13 7.09 -23.34
CA SER A 114 -7.51 7.66 -24.55
C SER A 114 -7.87 9.13 -24.79
N LYS A 115 -9.07 9.56 -24.35
CA LYS A 115 -9.54 10.94 -24.48
C LYS A 115 -9.29 11.83 -23.26
N THR A 116 -9.11 11.24 -22.07
CA THR A 116 -9.09 11.99 -20.80
C THR A 116 -7.74 11.98 -20.11
N GLY A 117 -6.86 11.05 -20.49
CA GLY A 117 -5.68 10.72 -19.70
C GLY A 117 -6.03 10.09 -18.34
N PRO A 118 -5.04 10.02 -17.42
CA PRO A 118 -5.18 9.44 -16.08
C PRO A 118 -6.25 10.14 -15.24
N ILE A 119 -7.38 9.48 -14.99
CA ILE A 119 -8.43 10.02 -14.12
C ILE A 119 -8.91 8.97 -13.12
N TRP A 120 -9.32 9.42 -11.93
CA TRP A 120 -9.97 8.53 -10.97
C TRP A 120 -11.33 8.06 -11.48
N SER A 121 -11.64 6.80 -11.19
CA SER A 121 -12.92 6.20 -11.51
C SER A 121 -14.02 6.80 -10.64
N ARG A 122 -15.13 7.19 -11.25
CA ARG A 122 -16.34 7.69 -10.56
C ARG A 122 -17.30 6.53 -10.27
N GLU A 123 -18.21 6.68 -9.33
CA GLU A 123 -19.14 5.62 -8.91
C GLU A 123 -19.92 4.99 -10.08
N ASN A 124 -20.41 5.83 -11.01
CA ASN A 124 -21.08 5.40 -12.24
C ASN A 124 -20.23 5.70 -13.49
N ASP A 125 -19.00 5.23 -13.49
CA ASP A 125 -18.08 5.48 -14.60
C ASP A 125 -18.54 4.75 -15.89
N PRO A 126 -18.84 5.48 -16.99
CA PRO A 126 -19.34 4.88 -18.23
C PRO A 126 -18.31 3.99 -18.92
N ARG A 127 -17.04 4.04 -18.49
CA ARG A 127 -15.95 3.23 -19.05
C ARG A 127 -15.97 1.79 -18.53
N ARG A 128 -16.79 1.46 -17.53
CA ARG A 128 -16.89 0.10 -16.96
C ARG A 128 -17.67 -0.82 -17.88
N THR A 129 -17.23 -2.07 -18.01
CA THR A 129 -18.04 -3.11 -18.66
C THR A 129 -19.09 -3.64 -17.66
N LYS A 130 -20.18 -4.25 -18.15
CA LYS A 130 -21.22 -4.84 -17.28
C LYS A 130 -20.63 -5.85 -16.30
N LEU A 131 -19.75 -6.74 -16.78
CA LEU A 131 -19.00 -7.67 -15.94
C LEU A 131 -18.00 -6.94 -15.03
N GLY A 132 -17.35 -5.89 -15.52
CA GLY A 132 -16.42 -5.07 -14.76
C GLY A 132 -17.05 -4.42 -13.52
N ILE A 133 -18.32 -4.04 -13.58
CA ILE A 133 -19.07 -3.56 -12.40
C ILE A 133 -19.11 -4.64 -11.32
N LEU A 134 -19.43 -5.89 -11.68
CA LEU A 134 -19.47 -7.02 -10.76
C LEU A 134 -18.07 -7.32 -10.18
N LEU A 135 -17.05 -7.35 -11.02
CA LEU A 135 -15.68 -7.64 -10.61
C LEU A 135 -15.16 -6.59 -9.61
N ARG A 136 -15.42 -5.30 -9.87
CA ARG A 136 -15.03 -4.23 -8.96
C ARG A 136 -15.81 -4.29 -7.66
N ARG A 137 -17.12 -4.55 -7.73
CA ARG A 137 -18.00 -4.67 -6.55
C ARG A 137 -17.47 -5.69 -5.54
N PHE A 138 -17.00 -6.83 -6.03
CA PHE A 138 -16.47 -7.91 -5.19
C PHE A 138 -14.94 -7.93 -5.10
N HIS A 139 -14.26 -6.89 -5.62
CA HIS A 139 -12.79 -6.82 -5.70
C HIS A 139 -12.11 -8.00 -6.43
N PHE A 140 -12.87 -8.76 -7.21
CA PHE A 140 -12.34 -9.87 -7.99
C PHE A 140 -11.40 -9.40 -9.09
N ASP A 141 -11.51 -8.15 -9.55
CA ASP A 141 -10.57 -7.57 -10.50
C ASP A 141 -9.14 -7.44 -9.94
N GLU A 142 -8.97 -7.49 -8.63
CA GLU A 142 -7.67 -7.35 -7.96
C GLU A 142 -6.96 -8.69 -7.66
N LEU A 143 -7.63 -9.82 -7.88
CA LEU A 143 -7.04 -11.16 -7.64
C LEU A 143 -5.69 -11.39 -8.34
N PRO A 144 -5.45 -10.93 -9.59
CA PRO A 144 -4.15 -11.09 -10.23
C PRO A 144 -3.00 -10.39 -9.50
N GLN A 145 -3.26 -9.43 -8.62
CA GLN A 145 -2.23 -8.78 -7.80
C GLN A 145 -1.58 -9.74 -6.80
N LEU A 146 -2.21 -10.88 -6.47
CA LEU A 146 -1.56 -11.92 -5.67
C LEU A 146 -0.25 -12.41 -6.33
N TRP A 147 -0.16 -12.36 -7.67
CA TRP A 147 1.09 -12.63 -8.38
C TRP A 147 2.17 -11.57 -8.10
N ASN A 148 1.79 -10.29 -8.02
CA ASN A 148 2.72 -9.23 -7.63
C ASN A 148 3.26 -9.44 -6.21
N VAL A 149 2.41 -9.94 -5.30
CA VAL A 149 2.83 -10.31 -3.95
C VAL A 149 3.84 -11.45 -4.00
N LEU A 150 3.55 -12.56 -4.70
CA LEU A 150 4.51 -13.65 -4.84
C LEU A 150 5.84 -13.20 -5.44
N ARG A 151 5.83 -12.39 -6.48
CA ARG A 151 7.04 -11.85 -7.13
C ARG A 151 7.84 -10.92 -6.22
N GLY A 152 7.19 -10.33 -5.21
CA GLY A 152 7.80 -9.41 -4.26
C GLY A 152 7.68 -7.94 -4.63
N ASP A 153 6.91 -7.60 -5.67
CA ASP A 153 6.60 -6.22 -6.04
C ASP A 153 5.65 -5.56 -5.01
N MET A 154 4.79 -6.38 -4.38
CA MET A 154 3.79 -5.95 -3.40
C MET A 154 3.82 -6.81 -2.13
N SER A 155 3.07 -6.37 -1.14
CA SER A 155 2.70 -7.08 0.09
C SER A 155 1.19 -7.36 0.10
N LEU A 156 0.71 -8.34 0.88
CA LEU A 156 -0.73 -8.52 1.08
C LEU A 156 -1.32 -7.30 1.80
N VAL A 157 -0.63 -6.84 2.84
CA VAL A 157 -1.02 -5.70 3.67
C VAL A 157 -0.01 -4.58 3.56
N GLY A 158 -0.48 -3.37 3.26
CA GLY A 158 0.33 -2.16 3.14
C GLY A 158 -0.45 -0.98 2.56
N PRO A 159 0.17 0.21 2.44
CA PRO A 159 -0.44 1.36 1.79
C PRO A 159 -0.84 1.04 0.35
N ARG A 160 -2.02 1.47 -0.08
CA ARG A 160 -2.50 1.17 -1.44
C ARG A 160 -1.62 1.87 -2.50
N PRO A 161 -1.17 1.16 -3.55
CA PRO A 161 -0.28 1.74 -4.56
C PRO A 161 -1.00 2.76 -5.44
N GLU A 162 -0.42 3.95 -5.59
CA GLU A 162 -0.95 5.03 -6.43
C GLU A 162 -0.21 5.15 -7.77
N ARG A 163 -0.87 5.72 -8.78
CA ARG A 163 -0.23 5.93 -10.10
C ARG A 163 0.84 7.01 -9.96
N PRO A 164 2.01 6.87 -10.60
CA PRO A 164 3.07 7.88 -10.55
C PRO A 164 2.56 9.29 -10.85
N TYR A 165 1.67 9.44 -11.84
CA TYR A 165 1.02 10.70 -12.17
C TYR A 165 0.36 11.41 -10.97
N PHE A 166 -0.36 10.67 -10.13
CA PHE A 166 -1.00 11.24 -8.94
C PHE A 166 -0.02 11.45 -7.79
N VAL A 167 0.98 10.58 -7.66
CA VAL A 167 2.03 10.74 -6.65
C VAL A 167 2.79 12.06 -6.86
N GLU A 168 3.12 12.40 -8.10
CA GLU A 168 3.77 13.69 -8.41
C GLU A 168 2.95 14.90 -7.96
N GLN A 169 1.62 14.81 -8.03
CA GLN A 169 0.73 15.87 -7.57
C GLN A 169 0.61 15.89 -6.03
N PHE A 170 0.48 14.71 -5.40
CA PHE A 170 0.29 14.61 -3.97
C PHE A 170 1.55 14.92 -3.17
N LYS A 171 2.73 14.54 -3.65
CA LYS A 171 4.00 14.82 -2.94
C LYS A 171 4.28 16.31 -2.78
N GLN A 172 3.71 17.15 -3.65
CA GLN A 172 3.83 18.61 -3.59
C GLN A 172 2.78 19.25 -2.67
N ARG A 173 1.61 18.61 -2.50
CA ARG A 173 0.45 19.18 -1.79
C ARG A 173 0.30 18.69 -0.36
N ILE A 174 0.66 17.43 -0.11
CA ILE A 174 0.41 16.75 1.15
C ILE A 174 1.77 16.54 1.85
N PRO A 175 1.98 17.19 3.02
CA PRO A 175 3.18 16.97 3.81
C PRO A 175 3.40 15.48 4.09
N HIS A 176 4.65 15.05 4.03
CA HIS A 176 5.06 13.68 4.37
C HIS A 176 4.43 12.56 3.52
N TYR A 177 3.75 12.88 2.42
CA TYR A 177 3.12 11.92 1.53
C TYR A 177 4.06 10.77 1.14
N MET A 178 5.33 11.11 0.84
CA MET A 178 6.32 10.13 0.38
C MET A 178 6.70 9.09 1.44
N LEU A 179 6.45 9.34 2.73
CA LEU A 179 6.76 8.38 3.79
C LEU A 179 5.95 7.08 3.67
N ARG A 180 4.77 7.12 3.02
CA ARG A 180 3.98 5.91 2.74
C ARG A 180 4.71 4.89 1.85
N HIS A 181 5.71 5.35 1.08
CA HIS A 181 6.51 4.51 0.19
C HIS A 181 7.70 3.86 0.90
N LYS A 182 7.89 4.05 2.21
CA LYS A 182 8.93 3.37 2.99
C LYS A 182 8.66 1.88 3.23
N VAL A 183 7.49 1.39 2.84
CA VAL A 183 7.10 -0.03 2.90
C VAL A 183 6.52 -0.45 1.55
N LYS A 184 6.53 -1.77 1.27
CA LYS A 184 5.86 -2.30 0.08
C LYS A 184 4.37 -1.97 0.12
N SER A 185 3.84 -1.59 -1.04
CA SER A 185 2.42 -1.34 -1.18
C SER A 185 1.59 -2.61 -1.00
N GLY A 186 0.37 -2.45 -0.48
CA GLY A 186 -0.54 -3.55 -0.17
C GLY A 186 -1.65 -3.75 -1.19
N ILE A 187 -2.15 -4.98 -1.29
CA ILE A 187 -3.48 -5.25 -1.90
C ILE A 187 -4.57 -4.61 -1.02
N THR A 188 -4.47 -4.85 0.29
CA THR A 188 -5.27 -4.21 1.34
C THR A 188 -4.39 -3.44 2.32
N GLY A 189 -4.98 -2.63 3.19
CA GLY A 189 -4.26 -1.77 4.12
C GLY A 189 -5.16 -1.18 5.20
N TRP A 190 -4.53 -0.56 6.21
CA TRP A 190 -5.24 0.02 7.36
C TRP A 190 -6.20 1.14 6.95
N ALA A 191 -5.76 2.05 6.07
CA ALA A 191 -6.62 3.09 5.51
C ALA A 191 -7.82 2.48 4.75
N GLN A 192 -7.57 1.44 3.95
CA GLN A 192 -8.61 0.74 3.20
C GLN A 192 -9.66 0.12 4.12
N VAL A 193 -9.28 -0.64 5.17
CA VAL A 193 -10.28 -1.27 6.04
C VAL A 193 -11.07 -0.25 6.84
N ASN A 194 -10.53 0.94 7.10
CA ASN A 194 -11.22 2.04 7.79
C ASN A 194 -11.99 2.99 6.86
N GLY A 195 -12.18 2.64 5.59
CA GLY A 195 -13.06 3.37 4.67
C GLY A 195 -12.39 4.52 3.91
N TRP A 196 -11.10 4.77 4.11
CA TRP A 196 -10.36 5.82 3.40
C TRP A 196 -9.90 5.35 2.01
N ARG A 197 -10.85 5.20 1.08
CA ARG A 197 -10.66 4.68 -0.29
C ARG A 197 -11.19 5.62 -1.36
N GLY A 198 -10.70 5.47 -2.60
CA GLY A 198 -11.26 6.17 -3.77
C GLY A 198 -11.19 7.69 -3.63
N ASN A 199 -12.35 8.35 -3.71
CA ASN A 199 -12.47 9.82 -3.70
C ASN A 199 -12.55 10.45 -2.29
N THR A 200 -12.31 9.68 -1.22
CA THR A 200 -12.23 10.23 0.14
C THR A 200 -10.99 11.12 0.31
N SER A 201 -10.94 11.91 1.40
CA SER A 201 -9.75 12.71 1.75
C SER A 201 -8.46 11.88 1.67
N VAL A 202 -7.50 12.43 0.94
CA VAL A 202 -6.17 11.82 0.74
C VAL A 202 -5.35 12.02 2.00
N GLU A 203 -5.50 13.15 2.68
CA GLU A 203 -4.84 13.48 3.94
C GLU A 203 -5.17 12.45 5.02
N LYS A 204 -6.47 12.12 5.19
CA LYS A 204 -6.90 11.06 6.12
C LYS A 204 -6.39 9.69 5.72
N ARG A 205 -6.30 9.39 4.43
CA ARG A 205 -5.68 8.14 3.94
C ARG A 205 -4.21 8.07 4.35
N ILE A 206 -3.46 9.16 4.19
CA ILE A 206 -2.05 9.22 4.58
C ILE A 206 -1.88 9.05 6.08
N GLU A 207 -2.70 9.71 6.91
CA GLU A 207 -2.67 9.52 8.37
C GLU A 207 -2.78 8.04 8.77
N PHE A 208 -3.71 7.31 8.16
CA PHE A 208 -3.90 5.87 8.43
C PHE A 208 -2.78 5.00 7.83
N ASP A 209 -2.23 5.38 6.68
CA ASP A 209 -1.09 4.69 6.08
C ASP A 209 0.17 4.85 6.97
N LEU A 210 0.43 6.06 7.49
CA LEU A 210 1.55 6.33 8.39
C LEU A 210 1.38 5.61 9.72
N TYR A 211 0.16 5.62 10.30
CA TYR A 211 -0.14 4.86 11.51
C TYR A 211 0.19 3.37 11.34
N TYR A 212 -0.18 2.78 10.20
CA TYR A 212 0.15 1.38 9.89
C TYR A 212 1.66 1.15 9.83
N ILE A 213 2.39 2.04 9.18
CA ILE A 213 3.85 1.94 9.04
C ILE A 213 4.52 2.01 10.41
N GLU A 214 4.13 2.94 11.28
CA GLU A 214 4.70 3.13 12.62
C GLU A 214 4.40 1.99 13.60
N ASN A 215 3.20 1.42 13.46
CA ASN A 215 2.65 0.42 14.38
C ASN A 215 2.59 -0.96 13.75
N TRP A 216 3.38 -1.18 12.69
CA TRP A 216 3.39 -2.46 12.02
C TRP A 216 3.72 -3.58 13.02
N SER A 217 2.90 -4.62 12.96
CA SER A 217 3.12 -5.88 13.65
C SER A 217 2.43 -6.98 12.86
N VAL A 218 2.88 -8.22 13.05
CA VAL A 218 2.22 -9.38 12.43
C VAL A 218 0.75 -9.47 12.85
N GLY A 219 0.44 -9.16 14.11
CA GLY A 219 -0.93 -9.12 14.61
C GLY A 219 -1.79 -8.06 13.90
N LEU A 220 -1.23 -6.88 13.61
CA LEU A 220 -1.93 -5.85 12.85
C LEU A 220 -2.18 -6.29 11.40
N ASP A 221 -1.23 -6.96 10.75
CA ASP A 221 -1.42 -7.53 9.40
C ASP A 221 -2.58 -8.53 9.39
N PHE A 222 -2.61 -9.50 10.32
CA PHE A 222 -3.72 -10.45 10.41
C PHE A 222 -5.06 -9.79 10.74
N LYS A 223 -5.06 -8.77 11.61
CA LYS A 223 -6.26 -7.97 11.88
C LYS A 223 -6.78 -7.29 10.62
N ILE A 224 -5.90 -6.71 9.81
CA ILE A 224 -6.28 -6.07 8.54
C ILE A 224 -6.81 -7.09 7.55
N LEU A 225 -6.18 -8.25 7.41
CA LEU A 225 -6.67 -9.33 6.54
C LEU A 225 -8.06 -9.81 6.97
N TRP A 226 -8.26 -10.05 8.27
CA TRP A 226 -9.57 -10.41 8.81
C TRP A 226 -10.62 -9.34 8.54
N LEU A 227 -10.32 -8.07 8.84
CA LEU A 227 -11.22 -6.95 8.56
C LEU A 227 -11.48 -6.79 7.06
N THR A 228 -10.52 -7.14 6.20
CA THR A 228 -10.70 -7.10 4.75
C THR A 228 -11.70 -8.15 4.29
N ILE A 229 -11.65 -9.36 4.84
CA ILE A 229 -12.62 -10.42 4.52
C ILE A 229 -13.99 -10.04 5.09
N ALA A 230 -14.06 -9.72 6.39
CA ALA A 230 -15.30 -9.35 7.05
C ALA A 230 -15.95 -8.14 6.36
N ARG A 231 -15.24 -7.01 6.24
CA ARG A 231 -15.82 -5.80 5.62
C ARG A 231 -15.91 -5.90 4.10
N GLY A 232 -15.05 -6.66 3.42
CA GLY A 232 -15.11 -6.84 1.97
C GLY A 232 -16.31 -7.64 1.50
N VAL A 233 -16.82 -8.56 2.32
CA VAL A 233 -18.08 -9.28 2.07
C VAL A 233 -19.30 -8.40 2.39
N PHE A 234 -19.19 -7.45 3.32
CA PHE A 234 -20.33 -6.68 3.82
C PHE A 234 -20.41 -5.18 3.41
N HIS A 235 -19.34 -4.55 2.90
CA HIS A 235 -19.34 -3.14 2.50
C HIS A 235 -19.36 -2.94 0.98
N ILE A 236 -20.34 -2.14 0.54
CA ILE A 236 -20.75 -1.89 -0.85
C ILE A 236 -19.94 -0.76 -1.53
N HIS A 237 -18.95 -0.16 -0.87
CA HIS A 237 -18.20 0.98 -1.42
C HIS A 237 -16.92 0.57 -2.15
N ALA A 238 -17.04 -0.38 -3.07
CA ALA A 238 -16.01 -0.63 -4.06
C ALA A 238 -16.23 0.30 -5.26
N PHE A 239 -15.52 1.44 -5.28
CA PHE A 239 -15.58 2.38 -6.41
C PHE A 239 -14.73 1.89 -7.58
#